data_AF-A0A7Y4GWS7-F1
#
_entry.id   AF-A0A7Y4GWS7-F1
#
_cell.length_a   1.000
_cell.length_b   1.000
_cell.length_c   1.000
_cell.angle_alpha   90.00
_cell.angle_beta   90.00
_cell.angle_gamma   90.00
#
_symmetry.space_group_name_H-M   'P 1'
#
loop_
_entity.id
_entity.type
_entity.pdbx_description
1 polymer ?
#
loop_
_entity_poly.entity_id
_entity_poly.type
_entity_poly.pdbx_seq_one_letter_code
_entity_poly.pdbx_strand_id
1 'polypeptide(L)' 'MDGALCLPSIPRAQANCPDWPINVIVPFAVGGPTDAITRIYAEFLSHDLGQKLVVENVARAGGTIGSTRAARNT' A
#
# COMPACT_ATOMS: atom_id res chain seq x y z
N MET A 1 -5.40 -36.13 36.46
CA MET A 1 -4.84 -34.77 36.67
C MET A 1 -3.93 -34.49 35.49
N ASP A 2 -4.53 -34.18 34.35
CA ASP A 2 -3.82 -33.92 33.09
C ASP A 2 -3.78 -32.41 32.89
N GLY A 3 -2.67 -31.81 33.33
CA GLY A 3 -2.48 -30.36 33.33
C GLY A 3 -2.14 -29.89 31.93
N ALA A 4 -3.15 -29.50 31.15
CA ALA A 4 -2.97 -28.85 29.86
C ALA A 4 -2.27 -27.50 30.07
N LEU A 5 -0.99 -27.46 29.72
CA LEU A 5 -0.14 -26.27 29.76
C LEU A 5 -0.58 -25.29 28.66
N CYS A 6 -1.36 -24.28 29.02
CA CYS A 6 -1.68 -23.15 28.15
C CYS A 6 -0.39 -22.35 27.88
N LEU A 7 0.20 -22.54 26.71
CA LEU A 7 1.31 -21.72 26.22
C LEU A 7 0.79 -20.28 25.98
N PRO A 8 1.48 -19.24 26.49
CA PRO A 8 1.07 -17.87 26.22
C PRO A 8 1.28 -17.54 24.74
N SER A 9 0.18 -17.20 24.06
CA SER A 9 0.21 -16.67 22.70
C SER A 9 0.99 -15.36 22.69
N ILE A 10 2.14 -15.33 22.04
CA ILE A 10 2.92 -14.10 21.82
C ILE A 10 2.05 -13.16 20.97
N PRO A 11 1.66 -11.98 21.46
CA PRO A 11 0.96 -11.00 20.63
C PRO A 11 1.94 -10.54 19.55
N ARG A 12 1.67 -10.91 18.28
CA ARG A 12 2.31 -10.28 17.14
C ARG A 12 1.67 -8.90 17.01
N ALA A 13 2.39 -7.85 17.39
CA ALA A 13 2.01 -6.49 17.03
C ALA A 13 1.84 -6.48 15.51
N GLN A 14 0.62 -6.29 15.04
CA GLN A 14 0.31 -6.20 13.63
C GLN A 14 0.95 -4.89 13.16
N ALA A 15 2.10 -4.99 12.50
CA ALA A 15 2.76 -3.81 11.96
C ALA A 15 1.73 -3.05 11.11
N ASN A 16 1.40 -1.83 11.53
CA ASN A 16 0.32 -1.04 10.93
C ASN A 16 0.65 -0.62 9.49
N CYS A 17 1.89 -0.85 9.06
CA CYS A 17 2.36 -0.73 7.69
C CYS A 17 3.29 -1.90 7.34
N PRO A 18 3.22 -2.37 6.10
CA PRO A 18 4.09 -3.43 5.61
C PRO A 18 5.57 -3.00 5.56
N ASP A 19 6.49 -3.94 5.81
CA ASP A 19 7.95 -3.75 5.68
C ASP A 19 8.43 -3.69 4.21
N TRP A 20 7.51 -3.54 3.25
CA TRP A 20 7.79 -3.53 1.82
C TRP A 20 7.28 -2.26 1.15
N PRO A 21 7.85 -1.88 -0.01
CA PRO A 21 7.40 -0.70 -0.74
C PRO A 21 5.91 -0.74 -1.08
N ILE A 22 5.22 0.38 -0.88
CA ILE A 22 3.78 0.51 -1.13
C ILE A 22 3.58 1.01 -2.56
N ASN A 23 2.82 0.29 -3.37
CA ASN A 23 2.50 0.70 -4.74
C ASN A 23 1.25 1.59 -4.78
N VAL A 24 1.38 2.80 -5.31
CA VAL A 24 0.29 3.77 -5.46
C VAL A 24 -0.12 3.81 -6.93
N ILE A 25 -1.33 3.34 -7.23
CA ILE A 25 -1.85 3.26 -8.60
C ILE A 25 -2.54 4.59 -8.96
N VAL A 26 -2.06 5.24 -10.01
CA VAL A 26 -2.68 6.43 -10.60
C VAL A 26 -3.34 6.05 -11.93
N PRO A 27 -4.67 6.05 -12.05
CA PRO A 27 -5.38 5.63 -13.27
C PRO A 27 -5.42 6.74 -14.35
N PHE A 28 -4.38 7.56 -14.41
CA PHE A 28 -4.28 8.70 -15.32
C PHE A 28 -2.89 8.75 -15.98
N ALA A 29 -2.78 9.53 -17.06
CA ALA A 29 -1.52 9.75 -17.77
C ALA A 29 -0.45 10.34 -16.83
N VAL A 30 0.82 10.00 -17.10
CA VAL A 30 1.97 10.55 -16.40
C VAL A 30 2.06 12.07 -16.64
N GLY A 31 2.51 12.84 -15.65
CA GLY A 31 2.67 14.30 -15.79
C GLY A 31 1.37 15.11 -15.78
N GLY A 32 0.21 14.47 -15.64
CA GLY A 32 -1.06 15.16 -15.37
C GLY A 32 -1.14 15.70 -13.94
N PRO A 33 -2.14 16.55 -13.62
CA PRO A 33 -2.30 17.13 -12.29
C PRO A 33 -2.44 16.06 -11.19
N THR A 34 -3.11 14.94 -11.48
CA THR A 34 -3.23 13.81 -10.54
C THR A 34 -1.88 13.16 -10.27
N ASP A 35 -1.04 12.94 -11.27
CA ASP A 35 0.30 12.36 -11.09
C ASP A 35 1.19 13.28 -10.24
N ALA A 36 1.16 14.59 -10.49
CA ALA A 36 1.94 15.57 -9.75
C ALA A 36 1.54 15.58 -8.26
N ILE A 37 0.24 15.65 -7.96
CA ILE A 37 -0.26 15.65 -6.58
C ILE A 37 0.07 14.31 -5.89
N THR A 38 -0.13 13.18 -6.57
CA THR A 38 0.20 11.86 -6.01
C THR A 38 1.67 11.73 -5.65
N ARG A 39 2.60 12.28 -6.46
CA ARG A 39 4.03 12.26 -6.14
C ARG A 39 4.38 13.05 -4.89
N ILE A 40 3.76 14.22 -4.71
CA ILE A 40 3.94 15.05 -3.51
C ILE A 40 3.45 14.29 -2.28
N TYR A 41 2.25 13.71 -2.34
CA TYR A 41 1.73 12.90 -1.24
C TYR A 41 2.58 11.66 -0.98
N ALA A 42 3.04 10.97 -2.03
CA ALA A 42 3.87 9.79 -1.89
C ALA A 42 5.17 10.10 -1.13
N GLU A 43 5.78 11.26 -1.36
CA GLU A 43 7.00 11.68 -0.66
C GLU A 43 6.74 11.97 0.82
N PHE A 44 5.70 12.75 1.13
CA PHE A 44 5.31 13.02 2.52
C PHE A 44 4.95 11.75 3.30
N LEU A 45 4.13 10.89 2.69
CA LEU A 45 3.71 9.62 3.29
C LEU A 45 4.89 8.65 3.40
N SER A 46 5.85 8.66 2.47
CA SER A 46 7.04 7.81 2.60
C SER A 46 7.87 8.17 3.84
N HIS A 47 7.95 9.46 4.16
CA HIS A 47 8.62 9.94 5.36
C HIS A 47 7.87 9.55 6.64
N ASP A 48 6.55 9.70 6.67
CA ASP A 48 5.71 9.37 7.84
C ASP A 48 5.63 7.86 8.09
N LEU A 49 5.46 7.07 7.03
CA LEU A 49 5.31 5.61 7.09
C LEU A 49 6.67 4.90 7.24
N GLY A 50 7.79 5.57 6.97
CA GLY A 50 9.12 4.97 6.89
C GLY A 50 9.27 3.95 5.76
N GLN A 51 8.34 3.96 4.80
CA GLN A 51 8.27 3.00 3.69
C GLN A 51 8.28 3.74 2.36
N LYS A 52 8.94 3.18 1.35
CA LYS A 52 8.97 3.78 0.02
C LYS A 52 7.62 3.63 -0.68
N LEU A 53 6.99 4.74 -1.07
CA LEU A 53 5.84 4.72 -1.97
C LEU A 53 6.30 4.78 -3.43
N VAL A 54 5.80 3.87 -4.26
CA VAL A 54 6.11 3.76 -5.68
C VAL A 54 4.87 4.12 -6.49
N VAL A 55 4.91 5.22 -7.24
CA VAL A 55 3.80 5.67 -8.08
C VAL A 55 3.81 4.91 -9.41
N GLU A 56 2.73 4.17 -9.68
CA GLU A 56 2.50 3.42 -10.91
C GLU A 56 1.32 4.04 -11.69
N ASN A 57 1.61 4.67 -12.83
CA ASN A 57 0.56 5.21 -13.71
C ASN A 57 0.01 4.09 -14.61
N VAL A 58 -1.22 3.66 -14.36
CA VAL A 58 -1.91 2.62 -15.15
C VAL A 58 -2.99 3.27 -16.00
N ALA A 59 -2.58 3.96 -17.06
CA ALA A 59 -3.48 4.66 -17.99
C ALA A 59 -4.21 3.74 -19.01
N ARG A 60 -4.37 2.43 -18.71
CA ARG A 60 -5.05 1.48 -19.61
C ARG A 60 -6.57 1.42 -19.33
N ALA A 61 -7.35 1.42 -20.42
CA ALA A 61 -8.82 1.31 -20.40
C ALA A 61 -9.52 2.36 -19.51
N GLY A 62 -9.09 3.62 -19.54
CA GLY A 62 -9.75 4.71 -18.80
C GLY A 62 -9.78 4.54 -17.28
N GLY A 63 -8.89 3.72 -16.70
CA GLY A 63 -8.83 3.46 -15.27
C GLY A 63 -9.44 2.13 -14.82
N THR A 64 -10.19 1.40 -15.67
CA THR A 64 -10.83 0.13 -15.29
C THR A 64 -9.83 -0.94 -14.87
N ILE A 65 -8.67 -1.02 -15.55
CA ILE A 65 -7.62 -1.99 -15.20
C ILE A 65 -6.92 -1.59 -13.89
N GLY A 66 -6.67 -0.29 -13.68
CA GLY A 66 -6.11 0.24 -12.43
C GLY A 66 -7.03 -0.03 -11.24
N SER A 67 -8.32 0.25 -11.36
CA SER A 67 -9.33 -0.03 -10.33
C SER A 67 -9.46 -1.52 -10.04
N THR A 68 -9.42 -2.37 -11.07
CA THR A 68 -9.48 -3.84 -10.91
C THR A 68 -8.23 -4.36 -10.19
N ARG A 69 -7.05 -3.78 -10.43
CA ARG A 69 -5.81 -4.17 -9.75
C ARG A 69 -5.77 -3.69 -8.31
N ALA A 70 -6.22 -2.46 -8.05
CA ALA A 70 -6.35 -1.94 -6.68
C ALA A 70 -7.32 -2.80 -5.85
N ALA A 71 -8.47 -3.19 -6.41
CA ALA A 71 -9.45 -4.02 -5.74
C ALA A 71 -9.00 -5.48 -5.49
N ARG A 72 -7.97 -5.95 -6.18
CA ARG A 72 -7.41 -7.31 -6.02
C ARG A 72 -6.15 -7.34 -5.16
N ASN A 73 -5.63 -6.18 -4.75
CA ASN A 73 -4.45 -6.07 -3.90
C ASN A 73 -4.89 -5.95 -2.43
N THR A 74 -5.48 -7.05 -1.94
CA THR A 74 -5.73 -7.32 -0.52
C THR A 74 -4.62 -8.20 0.03
#